data_AF-A0A968S6A2-F1
#
_entry.id   AF-A0A968S6A2-F1
#
_cell.length_a   1.000
_cell.length_b   1.000
_cell.length_c   1.000
_cell.angle_alpha   90.00
_cell.angle_beta   90.00
_cell.angle_gamma   90.00
#
_symmetry.space_group_name_H-M   'P 1'
#
loop_
_entity.id
_entity.type
_entity.pdbx_description
1 polymer ?
#
loop_
_entity_poly.entity_id
_entity_poly.type
_entity_poly.pdbx_seq_one_letter_code
_entity_poly.pdbx_strand_id
1 'polypeptide(L)'
;MSFKNLQGYTAALATGLMTIGLLMVHKQSASAAQQLFCNGRMNNGWAYRAEFVDGRFTQIRWERSGQPPQTTNLTFSSTNAQRQPIYTGAFQAATAVTLVDLSGGNVSQGSQISISVEEWGTSTGTCGITTGGTVPPSRPPVSRPLFCEGRMNNGWAYRAEFADRGFTLIRWERSGLPAQTTNLTFSSTNAQGQPIYTGAFQGATAVTLVDLSRGNVQPGSEVSVGVEEWGWARGKCRR
;
A
#
# COMPACT_ATOMS: atom_id res chain seq x y z
N MET A 1 17.35 -46.56 -63.47
CA MET A 1 18.79 -46.36 -63.16
C MET A 1 18.87 -45.77 -61.76
N SER A 2 19.78 -46.11 -60.85
CA SER A 2 20.70 -47.22 -60.63
C SER A 2 21.31 -46.90 -59.26
N PHE A 3 21.55 -47.93 -58.44
CA PHE A 3 22.26 -47.86 -57.16
C PHE A 3 23.65 -47.21 -57.29
N LYS A 4 24.14 -46.55 -56.22
CA LYS A 4 25.40 -46.94 -55.55
C LYS A 4 25.68 -46.18 -54.23
N ASN A 5 25.94 -46.98 -53.21
CA ASN A 5 26.66 -46.73 -51.96
C ASN A 5 28.16 -46.45 -52.18
N LEU A 6 28.82 -45.81 -51.21
CA LEU A 6 30.16 -46.09 -50.62
C LEU A 6 30.58 -44.88 -49.74
N GLN A 7 30.66 -45.02 -48.40
CA GLN A 7 31.87 -45.29 -47.58
C GLN A 7 33.04 -44.31 -47.84
N GLY A 8 33.72 -43.68 -46.86
CA GLY A 8 33.73 -43.78 -45.40
C GLY A 8 34.83 -42.90 -44.78
N TYR A 9 34.78 -42.79 -43.44
CA TYR A 9 35.84 -42.53 -42.43
C TYR A 9 37.02 -41.58 -42.72
N THR A 10 37.23 -40.57 -41.86
CA THR A 10 38.19 -40.61 -40.72
C THR A 10 38.27 -39.26 -39.97
N ALA A 11 38.73 -39.35 -38.72
CA ALA A 11 38.71 -38.35 -37.66
C ALA A 11 39.83 -37.28 -37.74
N ALA A 12 39.64 -36.17 -37.00
CA ALA A 12 40.48 -35.73 -35.87
C ALA A 12 40.72 -34.21 -35.80
N LEU A 13 40.52 -33.68 -34.58
CA LEU A 13 41.24 -32.56 -33.92
C LEU A 13 41.07 -31.15 -34.51
N ALA A 14 40.25 -30.29 -33.89
CA ALA A 14 40.63 -29.38 -32.79
C ALA A 14 41.49 -28.19 -33.23
N THR A 15 40.88 -27.00 -33.29
CA THR A 15 41.42 -25.76 -32.70
C THR A 15 40.34 -24.68 -32.76
N GLY A 16 40.09 -24.04 -31.61
CA GLY A 16 38.95 -23.16 -31.42
C GLY A 16 39.09 -21.77 -32.04
N LEU A 17 37.94 -21.11 -32.07
CA LEU A 17 37.81 -19.66 -31.98
C LEU A 17 36.56 -19.43 -31.14
N MET A 18 36.76 -19.19 -29.84
CA MET A 18 35.72 -18.62 -28.99
C MET A 18 35.44 -17.21 -29.49
N THR A 19 34.43 -17.05 -30.35
CA THR A 19 33.78 -15.75 -30.51
C THR A 19 33.03 -15.47 -29.22
N ILE A 20 33.62 -14.62 -28.37
CA ILE A 20 32.93 -13.95 -27.28
C ILE A 20 31.86 -13.07 -27.93
N GLY A 21 30.66 -13.62 -28.07
CA GLY A 21 29.46 -12.81 -28.28
C GLY A 21 29.31 -11.93 -27.06
N LEU A 22 29.75 -10.68 -27.16
CA LEU A 22 29.32 -9.62 -26.28
C LEU A 22 27.80 -9.52 -26.43
N LEU A 23 27.08 -10.23 -25.57
CA LEU A 23 25.70 -9.92 -25.25
C LEU A 23 25.75 -8.51 -24.69
N MET A 24 25.47 -7.52 -25.55
CA MET A 24 24.97 -6.24 -25.11
C MET A 24 23.63 -6.54 -24.45
N VAL A 25 23.69 -6.93 -23.17
CA VAL A 25 22.58 -6.74 -22.25
C VAL A 25 22.34 -5.24 -22.32
N HIS A 26 21.34 -4.84 -23.10
CA HIS A 26 20.68 -3.56 -22.91
C HIS A 26 20.25 -3.59 -21.45
N LYS A 27 21.10 -3.09 -20.56
CA LYS A 27 20.67 -2.53 -19.31
C LYS A 27 19.72 -1.43 -19.75
N GLN A 28 18.44 -1.76 -19.89
CA GLN A 28 17.38 -0.81 -19.76
C GLN A 28 17.65 -0.16 -18.42
N SER A 29 18.28 1.01 -18.48
CA SER A 29 18.32 1.95 -17.39
C SER A 29 16.91 1.96 -16.83
N ALA A 30 16.77 1.63 -15.54
CA ALA A 30 15.51 1.79 -14.85
C ALA A 30 15.06 3.23 -15.13
N SER A 31 14.11 3.39 -16.04
CA SER A 31 13.48 4.68 -16.27
C SER A 31 12.90 5.04 -14.92
N ALA A 32 13.37 6.15 -14.32
CA ALA A 32 12.75 6.68 -13.12
C ALA A 32 11.24 6.70 -13.39
N ALA A 33 10.47 5.94 -12.62
CA ALA A 33 9.03 5.90 -12.79
C ALA A 33 8.53 7.34 -12.66
N GLN A 34 8.05 7.90 -13.77
CA GLN A 34 7.47 9.24 -13.78
C GLN A 34 6.28 9.22 -12.85
N GLN A 35 6.41 9.82 -11.67
CA GLN A 35 5.35 9.80 -10.68
C GLN A 35 4.35 10.92 -11.00
N LEU A 36 3.12 10.51 -11.30
CA LEU A 36 2.00 11.40 -11.55
C LEU A 36 1.39 11.86 -10.22
N PHE A 37 1.01 13.12 -10.16
CA PHE A 37 0.31 13.71 -9.03
C PHE A 37 -0.61 14.80 -9.52
N CYS A 38 -1.62 15.18 -8.74
CA CYS A 38 -2.52 16.29 -9.07
C CYS A 38 -2.61 17.26 -7.91
N ASN A 39 -2.42 18.55 -8.19
CA ASN A 39 -2.44 19.61 -7.19
C ASN A 39 -3.66 20.50 -7.36
N GLY A 40 -4.13 21.07 -6.26
CA GLY A 40 -5.16 22.10 -6.27
C GLY A 40 -5.32 22.76 -4.91
N ARG A 41 -6.38 23.55 -4.76
CA ARG A 41 -6.65 24.30 -3.54
C ARG A 41 -8.14 24.35 -3.24
N MET A 42 -8.50 24.09 -1.99
CA MET A 42 -9.85 24.27 -1.45
C MET A 42 -10.09 25.75 -1.12
N ASN A 43 -11.35 26.18 -1.18
CA ASN A 43 -11.79 27.54 -0.86
C ASN A 43 -11.46 27.97 0.59
N ASN A 44 -11.40 27.03 1.54
CA ASN A 44 -11.11 27.25 2.95
C ASN A 44 -9.60 27.40 3.25
N GLY A 45 -8.77 27.46 2.20
CA GLY A 45 -7.36 27.77 2.28
C GLY A 45 -6.42 26.56 2.31
N TRP A 46 -6.94 25.34 2.39
CA TRP A 46 -6.14 24.10 2.29
C TRP A 46 -5.67 23.88 0.85
N ALA A 47 -4.36 23.71 0.66
CA ALA A 47 -3.79 23.18 -0.57
C ALA A 47 -3.75 21.66 -0.50
N TYR A 48 -3.81 20.98 -1.65
CA TYR A 48 -3.70 19.53 -1.71
C TYR A 48 -2.82 19.04 -2.85
N ARG A 49 -2.29 17.82 -2.65
CA ARG A 49 -1.60 17.00 -3.63
C ARG A 49 -2.16 15.58 -3.56
N ALA A 50 -2.83 15.13 -4.61
CA ALA A 50 -3.26 13.76 -4.79
C ALA A 50 -2.18 12.96 -5.52
N GLU A 51 -1.83 11.77 -5.04
CA GLU A 51 -0.80 10.92 -5.65
C GLU A 51 -1.42 9.83 -6.50
N PHE A 52 -0.86 9.63 -7.70
CA PHE A 52 -1.28 8.60 -8.64
C PHE A 52 -0.16 7.57 -8.80
N VAL A 53 -0.40 6.36 -8.31
CA VAL A 53 0.56 5.27 -8.22
C VAL A 53 -0.09 4.01 -8.78
N ASP A 54 0.62 3.29 -9.65
CA ASP A 54 0.17 2.02 -10.25
C ASP A 54 -1.25 2.07 -10.84
N GLY A 55 -1.58 3.19 -11.51
CA GLY A 55 -2.86 3.38 -12.18
C GLY A 55 -4.01 3.83 -11.27
N ARG A 56 -3.75 4.19 -10.01
CA ARG A 56 -4.79 4.58 -9.04
C ARG A 56 -4.38 5.78 -8.19
N PHE A 57 -5.37 6.55 -7.75
CA PHE A 57 -5.17 7.53 -6.68
C PHE A 57 -5.17 6.83 -5.32
N THR A 58 -4.09 7.00 -4.55
CA THR A 58 -3.89 6.27 -3.29
C THR A 58 -3.93 7.17 -2.06
N GLN A 59 -3.56 8.45 -2.20
CA GLN A 59 -3.58 9.39 -1.10
C GLN A 59 -3.73 10.85 -1.56
N ILE A 60 -4.21 11.69 -0.65
CA ILE A 60 -4.18 13.16 -0.74
C ILE A 60 -3.41 13.69 0.46
N ARG A 61 -2.37 14.47 0.20
CA ARG A 61 -1.68 15.27 1.20
C ARG A 61 -2.25 16.67 1.21
N TRP A 62 -2.62 17.15 2.39
CA TRP A 62 -3.23 18.45 2.64
C TRP A 62 -2.27 19.34 3.41
N GLU A 63 -2.16 20.60 2.97
CA GLU A 63 -1.28 21.57 3.59
C GLU A 63 -1.99 22.90 3.82
N ARG A 64 -1.79 23.46 5.02
CA ARG A 64 -2.28 24.78 5.40
C ARG A 64 -1.27 25.44 6.31
N SER A 65 -1.04 26.73 6.07
CA SER A 65 -0.10 27.51 6.88
C SER A 65 -0.48 27.45 8.37
N GLY A 66 0.51 27.24 9.22
CA GLY A 66 0.33 27.12 10.67
C GLY A 66 -0.26 25.79 11.16
N GLN A 67 -0.48 24.81 10.28
CA GLN A 67 -0.99 23.49 10.65
C GLN A 67 -0.07 22.37 10.16
N PRO A 68 0.07 21.26 10.91
CA PRO A 68 0.81 20.10 10.42
C PRO A 68 0.13 19.52 9.16
N PRO A 69 0.89 19.08 8.16
CA PRO A 69 0.33 18.40 6.99
C PRO A 69 -0.55 17.22 7.41
N GLN A 70 -1.68 17.07 6.75
CA GLN A 70 -2.61 15.97 6.97
C GLN A 70 -2.65 15.09 5.73
N THR A 71 -2.98 13.81 5.90
CA THR A 71 -3.11 12.88 4.79
C THR A 71 -4.44 12.16 4.86
N THR A 72 -5.07 12.04 3.70
CA THR A 72 -6.25 11.20 3.48
C THR A 72 -5.83 10.05 2.58
N ASN A 73 -5.95 8.82 3.07
CA ASN A 73 -5.81 7.66 2.21
C ASN A 73 -7.09 7.48 1.40
N LEU A 74 -6.93 7.08 0.14
CA LEU A 74 -8.02 6.92 -0.81
C LEU A 74 -8.20 5.44 -1.16
N THR A 75 -9.45 5.01 -1.17
CA THR A 75 -9.86 3.68 -1.64
C THR A 75 -10.71 3.84 -2.88
N PHE A 76 -10.48 3.01 -3.89
CA PHE A 76 -11.37 2.96 -5.06
C PHE A 76 -12.77 2.53 -4.60
N SER A 77 -13.77 3.32 -4.97
CA SER A 77 -15.17 3.08 -4.62
C SER A 77 -15.92 2.50 -5.82
N SER A 78 -15.94 3.24 -6.94
CA SER A 78 -16.76 2.87 -8.10
C SER A 78 -16.32 3.63 -9.35
N THR A 79 -17.06 3.45 -10.44
CA THR A 79 -16.94 4.25 -11.66
C THR A 79 -18.33 4.80 -11.99
N ASN A 80 -18.44 6.11 -12.22
CA ASN A 80 -19.74 6.73 -12.50
C ASN A 80 -20.24 6.48 -13.94
N ALA A 81 -21.43 6.98 -14.25
CA ALA A 81 -22.04 6.85 -15.58
C ALA A 81 -21.19 7.50 -16.70
N GLN A 82 -20.37 8.50 -16.36
CA GLN A 82 -19.43 9.16 -17.26
C GLN A 82 -18.10 8.39 -17.42
N ARG A 83 -18.01 7.17 -16.89
CA ARG A 83 -16.79 6.33 -16.89
C ARG A 83 -15.62 6.95 -16.13
N GLN A 84 -15.90 7.78 -15.13
CA GLN A 84 -14.89 8.38 -14.27
C GLN A 84 -14.71 7.55 -12.99
N PRO A 85 -13.47 7.08 -12.71
CA PRO A 85 -13.15 6.43 -11.44
C PRO A 85 -13.40 7.35 -10.25
N ILE A 86 -14.03 6.82 -9.21
CA ILE A 86 -14.32 7.49 -7.95
C ILE A 86 -13.53 6.82 -6.84
N TYR A 87 -12.83 7.63 -6.05
CA TYR A 87 -12.10 7.23 -4.87
C TYR A 87 -12.66 7.95 -3.66
N THR A 88 -12.75 7.27 -2.53
CA THR A 88 -13.26 7.83 -1.29
C THR A 88 -12.24 7.70 -0.17
N GLY A 89 -12.29 8.63 0.76
CA GLY A 89 -11.46 8.65 1.95
C GLY A 89 -12.08 9.50 3.04
N ALA A 90 -11.33 9.75 4.09
CA ALA A 90 -11.74 10.68 5.14
C ALA A 90 -10.61 11.60 5.56
N PHE A 91 -10.96 12.84 5.84
CA PHE A 91 -10.09 13.83 6.46
C PHE A 91 -10.35 13.85 7.97
N GLN A 92 -9.28 13.71 8.77
CA GLN A 92 -9.35 13.68 10.24
C GLN A 92 -10.42 12.73 10.79
N ALA A 93 -10.60 11.58 10.15
CA ALA A 93 -11.54 10.50 10.49
C ALA A 93 -13.05 10.81 10.42
N ALA A 94 -13.47 12.07 10.30
CA ALA A 94 -14.89 12.45 10.37
C ALA A 94 -15.44 13.08 9.08
N THR A 95 -14.61 13.70 8.25
CA THR A 95 -15.07 14.45 7.09
C THR A 95 -14.89 13.63 5.82
N ALA A 96 -15.97 13.34 5.09
CA ALA A 96 -15.88 12.54 3.86
C ALA A 96 -15.11 13.28 2.76
N VAL A 97 -14.23 12.55 2.07
CA VAL A 97 -13.49 13.03 0.91
C VAL A 97 -13.84 12.15 -0.28
N THR A 98 -14.22 12.75 -1.40
CA THR A 98 -14.43 12.08 -2.68
C THR A 98 -13.50 12.69 -3.71
N LEU A 99 -12.73 11.85 -4.39
CA LEU A 99 -11.94 12.22 -5.55
C LEU A 99 -12.53 11.54 -6.78
N VAL A 100 -12.81 12.33 -7.82
CA VAL A 100 -13.25 11.86 -9.13
C VAL A 100 -12.14 12.12 -10.13
N ASP A 101 -11.69 11.07 -10.81
CA ASP A 101 -10.77 11.19 -11.94
C ASP A 101 -11.53 11.59 -13.20
N LEU A 102 -11.41 12.87 -13.59
CA LEU A 102 -12.14 13.41 -14.73
C LEU A 102 -11.59 12.93 -16.08
N SER A 103 -10.42 12.27 -16.10
CA SER A 103 -9.82 11.69 -17.30
C SER A 103 -10.36 10.29 -17.65
N GLY A 104 -11.20 9.72 -16.79
CA GLY A 104 -11.80 8.40 -17.05
C GLY A 104 -10.80 7.24 -16.91
N GLY A 105 -9.82 7.36 -16.01
CA GLY A 105 -8.80 6.34 -15.76
C GLY A 105 -7.50 6.52 -16.55
N ASN A 106 -7.45 7.47 -17.48
CA ASN A 106 -6.29 7.74 -18.32
C ASN A 106 -5.53 8.98 -17.83
N VAL A 107 -5.05 8.92 -16.59
CA VAL A 107 -4.37 10.06 -15.95
C VAL A 107 -3.03 10.30 -16.64
N SER A 108 -2.83 11.53 -17.12
CA SER A 108 -1.60 12.03 -17.72
C SER A 108 -1.32 13.45 -17.25
N GLN A 109 -0.18 14.02 -17.66
CA GLN A 109 0.06 15.45 -17.47
C GLN A 109 -1.08 16.27 -18.09
N GLY A 110 -1.57 17.26 -17.34
CA GLY A 110 -2.69 18.11 -17.75
C GLY A 110 -4.08 17.53 -17.48
N SER A 111 -4.20 16.24 -17.11
CA SER A 111 -5.48 15.66 -16.67
C SER A 111 -6.03 16.43 -15.46
N GLN A 112 -7.35 16.36 -15.27
CA GLN A 112 -8.01 17.01 -14.15
C GLN A 112 -8.64 15.99 -13.20
N ILE A 113 -8.73 16.38 -11.93
CA ILE A 113 -9.48 15.68 -10.90
C ILE A 113 -10.47 16.64 -10.25
N SER A 114 -11.56 16.11 -9.73
CA SER A 114 -12.45 16.83 -8.82
C SER A 114 -12.30 16.26 -7.42
N ILE A 115 -12.06 17.10 -6.42
CA ILE A 115 -12.06 16.71 -5.01
C ILE A 115 -13.21 17.44 -4.32
N SER A 116 -14.12 16.65 -3.76
CA SER A 116 -15.19 17.11 -2.90
C SER A 116 -14.87 16.70 -1.47
N VAL A 117 -14.90 17.66 -0.56
CA VAL A 117 -14.79 17.40 0.88
C VAL A 117 -16.08 17.89 1.52
N GLU A 118 -16.69 17.02 2.33
CA GLU A 118 -17.86 17.36 3.11
C GLU A 118 -17.60 18.67 3.88
N GLU A 119 -18.57 19.58 3.88
CA GLU A 119 -18.49 20.91 4.52
C GLU A 119 -17.52 21.92 3.87
N TRP A 120 -16.57 21.53 3.02
CA TRP A 120 -15.63 22.46 2.37
C TRP A 120 -15.99 22.72 0.91
N GLY A 121 -16.83 21.87 0.32
CA GLY A 121 -17.25 21.98 -1.07
C GLY A 121 -16.30 21.26 -2.02
N THR A 122 -16.27 21.72 -3.27
CA THR A 122 -15.57 21.03 -4.37
C THR A 122 -14.47 21.92 -4.95
N SER A 123 -13.35 21.31 -5.32
CA SER A 123 -12.22 21.94 -6.00
C SER A 123 -11.76 21.08 -7.17
N THR A 124 -11.27 21.72 -8.23
CA THR A 124 -10.64 21.04 -9.37
C THR A 124 -9.12 21.13 -9.26
N GLY A 125 -8.46 19.99 -9.41
CA GLY A 125 -7.01 19.86 -9.40
C GLY A 125 -6.48 19.52 -10.78
N THR A 126 -5.23 19.91 -11.07
CA THR A 126 -4.55 19.60 -12.34
C THR A 126 -3.37 18.68 -12.10
N CYS A 127 -3.23 17.66 -12.95
CA CYS A 127 -2.21 16.63 -12.87
C CYS A 127 -0.92 17.03 -13.57
N GLY A 128 0.21 16.66 -12.98
CA GLY A 128 1.56 16.90 -13.49
C GLY A 128 2.46 15.70 -13.25
N ILE A 129 3.64 15.74 -13.86
CA ILE A 129 4.68 14.71 -13.72
C ILE A 129 5.82 15.31 -12.90
N THR A 130 6.36 14.56 -11.95
CA THR A 130 7.68 14.88 -11.37
C THR A 130 8.74 14.14 -12.18
N THR A 131 9.50 14.84 -13.02
CA THR A 131 10.73 14.29 -13.62
C THR A 131 11.83 14.31 -12.57
N GLY A 132 12.46 13.15 -12.33
CA GLY A 132 13.39 12.92 -11.23
C GLY A 132 14.49 13.98 -11.08
N GLY A 133 14.33 14.86 -10.11
CA GLY A 133 15.37 15.14 -9.13
C GLY A 133 15.08 14.27 -7.92
N THR A 134 16.11 13.88 -7.16
CA THR A 134 15.95 13.22 -5.85
C THR A 134 15.07 14.07 -4.92
N VAL A 135 13.76 13.92 -5.04
CA VAL A 135 12.88 13.97 -3.89
C VAL A 135 13.31 12.72 -3.12
N PRO A 136 13.95 12.85 -1.94
CA PRO A 136 14.05 11.70 -1.04
C PRO A 136 12.64 11.12 -0.99
N PRO A 137 12.41 9.80 -1.13
CA PRO A 137 11.06 9.23 -1.09
C PRO A 137 10.36 9.97 0.03
N SER A 138 9.36 10.80 -0.31
CA SER A 138 8.84 11.75 0.66
C SER A 138 8.32 10.87 1.75
N ARG A 139 9.08 10.78 2.86
CA ARG A 139 8.74 9.91 3.97
C ARG A 139 7.30 10.29 4.22
N PRO A 140 6.33 9.36 4.06
CA PRO A 140 4.94 9.69 4.30
C PRO A 140 4.94 10.50 5.59
N PRO A 141 4.24 11.65 5.65
CA PRO A 141 4.21 12.44 6.87
C PRO A 141 4.03 11.42 7.97
N VAL A 142 4.95 11.38 8.94
CA VAL A 142 4.91 10.34 9.97
C VAL A 142 3.73 10.74 10.86
N SER A 143 2.50 10.64 10.35
CA SER A 143 1.38 10.12 11.09
C SER A 143 1.93 8.85 11.65
N ARG A 144 2.42 8.95 12.88
CA ARG A 144 2.87 7.79 13.62
C ARG A 144 1.74 6.78 13.48
N PRO A 145 1.95 5.69 12.72
CA PRO A 145 0.86 4.80 12.36
C PRO A 145 0.26 4.33 13.66
N LEU A 146 -1.06 4.33 13.76
CA LEU A 146 -1.67 3.81 14.97
C LEU A 146 -1.34 2.32 14.99
N PHE A 147 -0.72 1.86 16.06
CA PHE A 147 -0.41 0.45 16.22
C PHE A 147 -0.75 0.02 17.63
N CYS A 148 -1.08 -1.25 17.78
CA CYS A 148 -1.39 -1.84 19.07
C CYS A 148 -0.35 -2.90 19.40
N GLU A 149 0.24 -2.79 20.57
CA GLU A 149 1.28 -3.71 21.00
C GLU A 149 0.86 -4.45 22.25
N GLY A 150 1.29 -5.69 22.31
CA GLY A 150 1.12 -6.57 23.46
C GLY A 150 2.19 -7.64 23.47
N ARG A 151 2.06 -8.56 24.42
CA ARG A 151 2.98 -9.68 24.56
C ARG A 151 2.19 -10.95 24.87
N MET A 152 2.49 -12.01 24.13
CA MET A 152 1.98 -13.35 24.36
C MET A 152 2.68 -13.99 25.57
N ASN A 153 1.99 -14.92 26.25
CA ASN A 153 2.52 -15.60 27.43
C ASN A 153 3.79 -16.41 27.14
N ASN A 154 3.95 -16.90 25.91
CA ASN A 154 5.14 -17.63 25.47
C ASN A 154 6.34 -16.72 25.12
N GLY A 155 6.24 -15.41 25.36
CA GLY A 155 7.33 -14.45 25.24
C GLY A 155 7.43 -13.74 23.88
N TRP A 156 6.56 -14.05 22.91
CA TRP A 156 6.46 -13.27 21.66
C TRP A 156 5.83 -11.90 21.93
N ALA A 157 6.54 -10.83 21.58
CA ALA A 157 5.96 -9.50 21.48
C ALA A 157 5.28 -9.36 20.12
N TYR A 158 4.21 -8.58 20.05
CA TYR A 158 3.54 -8.29 18.80
C TYR A 158 3.23 -6.80 18.65
N ARG A 159 3.20 -6.35 17.40
CA ARG A 159 2.76 -5.03 16.97
C ARG A 159 1.77 -5.18 15.83
N ALA A 160 0.50 -4.92 16.10
CA ALA A 160 -0.55 -4.86 15.09
C ALA A 160 -0.64 -3.45 14.50
N GLU A 161 -0.51 -3.32 13.19
CA GLU A 161 -0.59 -2.05 12.47
C GLU A 161 -2.05 -1.76 12.08
N PHE A 162 -2.53 -0.57 12.43
CA PHE A 162 -3.83 -0.07 12.02
C PHE A 162 -3.65 0.97 10.92
N ALA A 163 -4.13 0.63 9.73
CA ALA A 163 -4.08 1.46 8.53
C ALA A 163 -5.44 1.37 7.82
N ASP A 164 -5.86 2.46 7.16
CA ASP A 164 -7.07 2.44 6.33
C ASP A 164 -8.33 1.94 7.04
N ARG A 165 -8.49 2.32 8.32
CA ARG A 165 -9.58 1.92 9.22
C ARG A 165 -9.65 0.42 9.55
N GLY A 166 -8.59 -0.34 9.29
CA GLY A 166 -8.51 -1.75 9.63
C GLY A 166 -7.14 -2.15 10.16
N PHE A 167 -7.08 -3.34 10.76
CA PHE A 167 -5.80 -3.97 11.06
C PHE A 167 -5.33 -4.77 9.85
N THR A 168 -4.14 -4.48 9.37
CA THR A 168 -3.61 -5.02 8.10
C THR A 168 -2.43 -5.96 8.29
N LEU A 169 -1.66 -5.77 9.37
CA LEU A 169 -0.43 -6.51 9.63
C LEU A 169 -0.22 -6.71 11.12
N ILE A 170 0.29 -7.87 11.53
CA ILE A 170 0.96 -8.05 12.82
C ILE A 170 2.43 -8.37 12.57
N ARG A 171 3.33 -7.65 13.25
CA ARG A 171 4.75 -8.02 13.38
C ARG A 171 4.96 -8.73 14.70
N TRP A 172 5.68 -9.83 14.66
CA TRP A 172 6.01 -10.66 15.80
C TRP A 172 7.51 -10.65 16.04
N GLU A 173 7.90 -10.41 17.29
CA GLU A 173 9.31 -10.33 17.68
C GLU A 173 9.56 -11.17 18.93
N ARG A 174 10.66 -11.92 18.90
CA ARG A 174 11.14 -12.68 20.05
C ARG A 174 12.66 -12.75 20.00
N SER A 175 13.29 -12.54 21.16
CA SER A 175 14.75 -12.56 21.28
C SER A 175 15.32 -13.87 20.74
N GLY A 176 16.35 -13.77 19.89
CA GLY A 176 17.02 -14.93 19.28
C GLY A 176 16.29 -15.58 18.10
N LEU A 177 15.13 -15.04 17.68
CA LEU A 177 14.39 -15.54 16.52
C LEU A 177 14.20 -14.44 15.46
N PRO A 178 14.14 -14.80 14.17
CA PRO A 178 13.82 -13.84 13.12
C PRO A 178 12.39 -13.33 13.28
N ALA A 179 12.21 -12.01 13.09
CA ALA A 179 10.90 -11.39 13.13
C ALA A 179 9.96 -12.04 12.11
N GLN A 180 8.71 -12.27 12.51
CA GLN A 180 7.68 -12.86 11.66
C GLN A 180 6.58 -11.84 11.40
N THR A 181 5.85 -12.01 10.31
CA THR A 181 4.72 -11.16 9.97
C THR A 181 3.47 -11.98 9.66
N THR A 182 2.32 -11.40 9.98
CA THR A 182 1.01 -11.95 9.63
C THR A 182 0.21 -10.87 8.95
N ASN A 183 -0.13 -11.09 7.68
CA ASN A 183 -1.11 -10.25 7.01
C ASN A 183 -2.50 -10.56 7.58
N LEU A 184 -3.24 -9.51 7.91
CA LEU A 184 -4.58 -9.61 8.46
C LEU A 184 -5.62 -9.25 7.39
N THR A 185 -6.68 -10.04 7.34
CA THR A 185 -7.87 -9.76 6.52
C THR A 185 -9.08 -9.65 7.44
N PHE A 186 -9.94 -8.66 7.21
CA PHE A 186 -11.23 -8.59 7.89
C PHE A 186 -12.03 -9.86 7.60
N SER A 187 -12.53 -10.50 8.64
CA SER A 187 -13.31 -11.73 8.55
C SER A 187 -14.78 -11.47 8.84
N SER A 188 -15.08 -10.89 10.00
CA SER A 188 -16.46 -10.69 10.46
C SER A 188 -16.54 -9.66 11.59
N THR A 189 -17.74 -9.39 12.07
CA THR A 189 -18.00 -8.65 13.31
C THR A 189 -18.71 -9.58 14.28
N ASN A 190 -18.24 -9.66 15.53
CA ASN A 190 -18.87 -10.52 16.53
C ASN A 190 -20.19 -9.94 17.07
N ALA A 191 -20.89 -10.71 17.91
CA ALA A 191 -22.15 -10.29 18.53
C ALA A 191 -22.04 -9.02 19.41
N GLN A 192 -20.83 -8.64 19.82
CA GLN A 192 -20.55 -7.43 20.61
C GLN A 192 -20.24 -6.21 19.71
N GLY A 193 -20.34 -6.35 18.38
CA GLY A 193 -20.03 -5.30 17.43
C GLY A 193 -18.54 -5.07 17.22
N GLN A 194 -17.68 -6.02 17.61
CA GLN A 194 -16.23 -5.90 17.49
C GLN A 194 -15.76 -6.51 16.17
N PRO A 195 -15.04 -5.74 15.33
CA PRO A 195 -14.41 -6.27 14.12
C PRO A 195 -13.39 -7.37 14.45
N ILE A 196 -13.41 -8.43 13.65
CA ILE A 196 -12.51 -9.57 13.71
C ILE A 196 -11.68 -9.62 12.43
N TYR A 197 -10.37 -9.72 12.61
CA TYR A 197 -9.39 -9.89 11.55
C TYR A 197 -8.70 -11.23 11.72
N THR A 198 -8.42 -11.92 10.62
CA THR A 198 -7.80 -13.24 10.63
C THR A 198 -6.58 -13.28 9.72
N GLY A 199 -5.62 -14.14 10.05
CA GLY A 199 -4.42 -14.37 9.26
C GLY A 199 -3.71 -15.63 9.72
N ALA A 200 -2.58 -15.93 9.09
CA ALA A 200 -1.71 -17.05 9.44
C ALA A 200 -0.27 -16.75 9.05
N PHE A 201 0.69 -17.49 9.62
CA PHE A 201 2.09 -17.48 9.20
C PHE A 201 2.76 -18.82 9.53
N GLN A 202 3.99 -19.03 9.09
CA GLN A 202 4.68 -20.33 9.25
C GLN A 202 4.78 -20.82 10.72
N GLY A 203 4.71 -19.92 11.70
CA GLY A 203 4.73 -20.26 13.13
C GLY A 203 3.35 -20.33 13.81
N ALA A 204 2.25 -20.07 13.09
CA ALA A 204 0.88 -20.15 13.62
C ALA A 204 -0.15 -20.40 12.51
N THR A 205 -0.90 -21.50 12.63
CA THR A 205 -1.95 -21.91 11.67
C THR A 205 -3.12 -20.94 11.62
N ALA A 206 -3.47 -20.32 12.76
CA ALA A 206 -4.47 -19.27 12.81
C ALA A 206 -4.12 -18.18 13.82
N VAL A 207 -4.26 -16.94 13.35
CA VAL A 207 -4.16 -15.70 14.12
C VAL A 207 -5.50 -14.99 14.02
N THR A 208 -6.06 -14.58 15.15
CA THR A 208 -7.28 -13.79 15.24
C THR A 208 -6.98 -12.50 15.99
N LEU A 209 -7.35 -11.35 15.43
CA LEU A 209 -7.33 -10.07 16.12
C LEU A 209 -8.76 -9.56 16.25
N VAL A 210 -9.15 -9.22 17.47
CA VAL A 210 -10.44 -8.60 17.79
C VAL A 210 -10.18 -7.14 18.17
N ASP A 211 -10.81 -6.23 17.44
CA ASP A 211 -10.82 -4.80 17.77
C ASP A 211 -11.87 -4.51 18.84
N LEU A 212 -11.41 -4.27 20.07
CA LEU A 212 -12.29 -4.05 21.22
C LEU A 212 -12.88 -2.64 21.24
N SER A 213 -12.41 -1.75 20.36
CA SER A 213 -12.94 -0.40 20.18
C SER A 213 -14.12 -0.33 19.21
N ARG A 214 -14.56 -1.47 18.66
CA ARG A 214 -15.73 -1.57 17.78
C ARG A 214 -15.58 -0.74 16.50
N GLY A 215 -14.38 -0.72 15.92
CA GLY A 215 -14.05 0.01 14.70
C GLY A 215 -13.59 1.44 14.91
N ASN A 216 -13.61 1.95 16.15
CA ASN A 216 -13.16 3.31 16.47
C ASN A 216 -11.79 3.32 17.18
N VAL A 217 -10.76 2.82 16.50
CA VAL A 217 -9.42 2.65 17.07
C VAL A 217 -8.75 4.02 17.24
N GLN A 218 -8.32 4.31 18.46
CA GLN A 218 -7.63 5.54 18.85
C GLN A 218 -6.52 5.22 19.88
N PRO A 219 -5.59 6.16 20.17
CA PRO A 219 -4.62 5.95 21.24
C PRO A 219 -5.34 5.62 22.56
N GLY A 220 -4.91 4.55 23.23
CA GLY A 220 -5.55 4.03 24.43
C GLY A 220 -6.59 2.94 24.19
N SER A 221 -7.08 2.75 22.95
CA SER A 221 -7.90 1.58 22.59
C SER A 221 -7.16 0.27 22.85
N GLU A 222 -7.92 -0.81 22.92
CA GLU A 222 -7.38 -2.15 23.14
C GLU A 222 -7.74 -3.10 22.00
N VAL A 223 -6.89 -4.11 21.82
CA VAL A 223 -7.15 -5.26 20.96
C VAL A 223 -6.96 -6.55 21.76
N SER A 224 -7.63 -7.62 21.32
CA SER A 224 -7.36 -8.98 21.78
C SER A 224 -6.80 -9.80 20.62
N VAL A 225 -5.58 -10.31 20.76
CA VAL A 225 -4.95 -11.14 19.73
C VAL A 225 -4.87 -12.57 20.23
N GLY A 226 -5.43 -13.50 19.47
CA GLY A 226 -5.44 -14.93 19.73
C GLY A 226 -4.62 -15.67 18.68
N VAL A 227 -3.84 -16.66 19.13
CA VAL A 227 -3.10 -17.56 18.26
C VAL A 227 -3.43 -18.99 18.70
N GLU A 228 -3.78 -19.85 17.74
CA GLU A 228 -4.38 -21.19 17.96
C GLU A 228 -3.57 -22.12 18.89
N GLU A 229 -2.29 -21.83 19.13
CA GLU A 229 -1.41 -22.60 20.01
C GLU A 229 -0.84 -21.78 21.19
N TRP A 230 -0.96 -20.45 21.18
CA TRP A 230 -0.30 -19.57 22.15
C TRP A 230 -1.28 -18.87 23.08
N GLY A 231 -2.57 -19.05 22.84
CA GLY A 231 -3.64 -18.44 23.61
C GLY A 231 -3.89 -16.99 23.21
N TRP A 232 -4.47 -16.23 24.14
CA TRP A 232 -4.90 -14.86 23.93
C TRP A 232 -4.05 -13.87 24.72
N ALA A 233 -3.77 -12.72 24.13
CA ALA A 233 -3.13 -11.59 24.79
C ALA A 233 -3.84 -10.27 24.47
N ARG A 234 -3.76 -9.32 25.42
CA ARG A 234 -4.24 -7.96 25.24
C ARG A 234 -3.13 -7.05 24.76
N GLY A 235 -3.50 -6.12 23.89
CA GLY A 235 -2.60 -5.09 23.39
C GLY A 235 -3.24 -3.71 23.46
N LYS A 236 -2.41 -2.69 23.64
CA LYS A 236 -2.85 -1.30 23.77
C LYS A 236 -2.37 -0.48 22.58
N CYS A 237 -3.27 0.32 22.03
CA CYS A 237 -3.03 1.12 20.84
C CYS A 237 -2.35 2.45 21.18
N ARG A 238 -1.36 2.84 20.38
CA ARG A 238 -0.56 4.05 20.54
C ARG A 238 -0.04 4.58 19.19
N ARG A 239 0.54 5.79 19.23
CA ARG A 239 1.20 6.48 18.11
C ARG A 239 2.72 6.50 18.32
#